data_AF-A0A7C3BWZ8-F1
#
_entry.id   AF-A0A7C3BWZ8-F1
#
_cell.length_a   1.000
_cell.length_b   1.000
_cell.length_c   1.000
_cell.angle_alpha   90.00
_cell.angle_beta   90.00
_cell.angle_gamma   90.00
#
_symmetry.space_group_name_H-M   'P 1'
#
loop_
_entity.id
_entity.type
_entity.pdbx_description
1 polymer ?
#
loop_
_entity_poly.entity_id
_entity_poly.type
_entity_poly.pdbx_seq_one_letter_code
_entity_poly.pdbx_strand_id
1 'polypeptide(L)'
;PDIPYELIKKGSSSDVKIIAGTNLEEWTLLCMMDTKLPDLDDAGIQRRLGYYLPSGYASGLVAAYRAARSSRGMDTNAPEVFKAIQTDRMFRMPCLKVVNAQTRHNPSTYNYLFTWKSPILGGTLGACHSLDIGFVFGTYVPDFHGSGPAANRLSVDMQDAWLAFARTGDPSCESLGGWLPYGQNRTTMVFGEESGLEDAPYDEERRAWEIIPDFFTGEIRVEAPIDENTGGV
;
A
#
# COMPACT_ATOMS: atom_id res chain seq x y z
N PRO A 1 -22.43 -1.17 17.11
CA PRO A 1 -21.66 -1.83 16.02
C PRO A 1 -21.71 -0.93 14.78
N ASP A 2 -20.62 -0.82 14.01
CA ASP A 2 -20.47 0.05 12.83
C ASP A 2 -19.40 -0.53 11.89
N ILE A 3 -19.18 0.07 10.72
CA ILE A 3 -18.09 -0.30 9.80
C ILE A 3 -16.73 -0.12 10.51
N PRO A 4 -15.79 -1.08 10.41
CA PRO A 4 -14.53 -1.03 11.17
C PRO A 4 -13.75 0.29 11.04
N TYR A 5 -13.68 0.86 9.83
CA TYR A 5 -13.02 2.14 9.60
C TYR A 5 -13.67 3.29 10.40
N GLU A 6 -15.00 3.35 10.44
CA GLU A 6 -15.73 4.38 11.18
C GLU A 6 -15.53 4.24 12.70
N LEU A 7 -15.36 3.02 13.22
CA LEU A 7 -15.02 2.78 14.61
C LEU A 7 -13.61 3.32 14.94
N ILE A 8 -12.61 3.00 14.11
CA ILE A 8 -11.22 3.49 14.28
C ILE A 8 -11.19 5.02 14.23
N LYS A 9 -11.89 5.63 13.28
CA LYS A 9 -12.01 7.09 13.14
C LYS A 9 -12.63 7.75 14.37
N LYS A 10 -13.57 7.07 15.03
CA LYS A 10 -14.18 7.49 16.32
C LYS A 10 -13.30 7.18 17.54
N GLY A 11 -12.13 6.56 17.36
CA GLY A 11 -11.16 6.29 18.41
C GLY A 11 -11.40 4.98 19.16
N SER A 12 -12.12 4.01 18.59
CA SER A 12 -12.36 2.72 19.26
C SER A 12 -11.10 1.93 19.59
N SER A 13 -9.97 2.28 18.96
CA SER A 13 -8.65 1.68 19.13
C SER A 13 -7.61 2.71 19.58
N SER A 14 -8.00 3.81 20.22
CA SER A 14 -7.09 4.93 20.55
C SER A 14 -5.88 4.54 21.40
N ASP A 15 -6.04 3.51 22.24
CA ASP A 15 -5.01 2.96 23.12
C ASP A 15 -4.08 1.97 22.42
N VAL A 16 -4.41 1.54 21.19
CA VAL A 16 -3.60 0.62 20.39
C VAL A 16 -2.54 1.41 19.63
N LYS A 17 -1.27 1.10 19.89
CA LYS A 17 -0.15 1.60 19.08
C LYS A 17 -0.09 0.81 17.78
N ILE A 18 0.20 1.47 16.66
CA ILE A 18 0.24 0.80 15.36
C ILE A 18 1.54 1.11 14.59
N ILE A 19 2.04 0.07 13.94
CA ILE A 19 2.94 0.13 12.80
C ILE A 19 2.20 -0.56 11.64
N ALA A 20 2.05 0.13 10.51
CA ALA A 20 1.34 -0.42 9.35
C ALA A 20 1.99 0.07 8.06
N GLY A 21 2.04 -0.77 7.04
CA GLY A 21 2.68 -0.41 5.77
C GLY A 21 2.21 -1.28 4.63
N THR A 22 2.85 -1.10 3.48
CA THR A 22 2.59 -1.85 2.25
C THR A 22 3.89 -2.06 1.50
N ASN A 23 3.87 -3.02 0.58
CA ASN A 23 4.93 -3.19 -0.41
C ASN A 23 4.67 -2.24 -1.60
N LEU A 24 5.71 -1.86 -2.32
CA LEU A 24 5.58 -0.86 -3.40
C LEU A 24 4.80 -1.39 -4.61
N GLU A 25 4.86 -2.70 -4.85
CA GLU A 25 4.34 -3.36 -6.04
C GLU A 25 3.36 -4.48 -5.67
N GLU A 26 2.56 -4.33 -4.60
CA GLU A 26 1.63 -5.33 -4.04
C GLU A 26 0.88 -6.15 -5.11
N TRP A 27 0.31 -5.49 -6.11
CA TRP A 27 -0.54 -6.15 -7.09
C TRP A 27 0.18 -7.08 -8.06
N THR A 28 1.50 -6.96 -8.24
CA THR A 28 2.26 -7.71 -9.25
C THR A 28 2.15 -9.23 -9.08
N LEU A 29 2.22 -9.72 -7.83
CA LEU A 29 2.05 -11.15 -7.53
C LEU A 29 0.63 -11.61 -7.86
N LEU A 30 -0.37 -10.79 -7.52
CA LEU A 30 -1.79 -11.13 -7.64
C LEU A 30 -2.29 -11.16 -9.08
N CYS A 31 -1.60 -10.45 -9.99
CA CYS A 31 -1.93 -10.46 -11.41
C CYS A 31 -1.04 -11.39 -12.26
N MET A 32 -0.20 -12.25 -11.65
CA MET A 32 0.66 -13.16 -12.41
C MET A 32 -0.11 -14.10 -13.35
N MET A 33 -1.32 -14.50 -12.97
CA MET A 33 -2.14 -15.42 -13.76
C MET A 33 -3.08 -14.69 -14.74
N ASP A 34 -3.01 -13.36 -14.80
CA ASP A 34 -3.80 -12.55 -15.73
C ASP A 34 -3.14 -12.52 -17.11
N THR A 35 -3.45 -13.52 -17.92
CA THR A 35 -2.90 -13.68 -19.28
C THR A 35 -3.25 -12.55 -20.24
N LYS A 36 -4.22 -11.68 -19.90
CA LYS A 36 -4.64 -10.54 -20.72
C LYS A 36 -3.99 -9.23 -20.27
N LEU A 37 -3.33 -9.20 -19.12
CA LEU A 37 -2.67 -8.00 -18.63
C LEU A 37 -1.50 -7.54 -19.51
N PRO A 38 -0.64 -8.42 -20.07
CA PRO A 38 0.48 -7.98 -20.91
C PRO A 38 0.04 -7.19 -22.15
N ASP A 39 -1.12 -7.54 -22.73
CA ASP A 39 -1.67 -6.90 -23.93
C ASP A 39 -2.63 -5.73 -23.59
N LEU A 40 -2.63 -5.25 -22.34
CA LEU A 40 -3.53 -4.17 -21.94
C LEU A 40 -3.17 -2.88 -22.67
N ASP A 41 -4.16 -2.26 -23.30
CA ASP A 41 -4.04 -0.98 -23.99
C ASP A 41 -4.77 0.14 -23.25
N ASP A 42 -4.72 1.36 -23.79
CA ASP A 42 -5.35 2.54 -23.21
C ASP A 42 -6.87 2.38 -23.04
N ALA A 43 -7.54 1.78 -24.03
CA ALA A 43 -8.96 1.51 -23.90
C ALA A 43 -9.24 0.41 -22.86
N GLY A 44 -8.36 -0.57 -22.76
CA GLY A 44 -8.43 -1.70 -21.83
C GLY A 44 -8.28 -1.28 -20.38
N ILE A 45 -7.30 -0.43 -20.06
CA ILE A 45 -7.14 0.09 -18.69
C ILE A 45 -8.38 0.89 -18.26
N GLN A 46 -8.93 1.73 -19.14
CA GLN A 46 -10.16 2.48 -18.84
C GLN A 46 -11.34 1.54 -18.56
N ARG A 47 -11.54 0.53 -19.41
CA ARG A 47 -12.59 -0.49 -19.21
C ARG A 47 -12.41 -1.23 -17.90
N ARG A 48 -11.20 -1.71 -17.59
CA ARG A 48 -10.92 -2.49 -16.39
C ARG A 48 -11.13 -1.68 -15.12
N LEU A 49 -10.64 -0.44 -15.10
CA LEU A 49 -10.85 0.45 -13.96
C LEU A 49 -12.31 0.86 -13.80
N GLY A 50 -13.08 0.93 -14.89
CA GLY A 50 -14.52 1.18 -14.85
C GLY A 50 -15.34 0.13 -14.09
N TYR A 51 -14.81 -1.08 -13.84
CA TYR A 51 -15.45 -2.07 -12.97
C TYR A 51 -15.28 -1.76 -11.48
N TYR A 52 -14.28 -0.96 -11.12
CA TYR A 52 -13.88 -0.71 -9.73
C TYR A 52 -14.03 0.75 -9.31
N LEU A 53 -14.20 1.67 -10.26
CA LEU A 53 -14.28 3.10 -10.02
C LEU A 53 -15.61 3.65 -10.55
N PRO A 54 -16.15 4.71 -9.93
CA PRO A 54 -17.32 5.38 -10.46
C PRO A 54 -17.03 5.96 -11.85
N SER A 55 -18.10 6.10 -12.64
CA SER A 55 -18.02 6.68 -13.98
C SER A 55 -17.36 8.06 -13.95
N GLY A 56 -16.42 8.29 -14.88
CA GLY A 56 -15.72 9.57 -15.01
C GLY A 56 -14.41 9.70 -14.23
N TYR A 57 -14.07 8.78 -13.32
CA TYR A 57 -12.85 8.91 -12.49
C TYR A 57 -11.61 8.23 -13.08
N ALA A 58 -11.80 7.15 -13.86
CA ALA A 58 -10.69 6.33 -14.36
C ALA A 58 -9.70 7.12 -15.23
N SER A 59 -10.18 8.04 -16.07
CA SER A 59 -9.33 8.83 -16.98
C SER A 59 -8.40 9.76 -16.20
N GLY A 60 -8.94 10.49 -15.22
CA GLY A 60 -8.18 11.39 -14.36
C GLY A 60 -7.14 10.63 -13.52
N LEU A 61 -7.53 9.48 -12.97
CA LEU A 61 -6.61 8.64 -12.20
C LEU A 61 -5.46 8.10 -13.05
N VAL A 62 -5.75 7.56 -14.24
CA VAL A 62 -4.72 7.09 -15.17
C VAL A 62 -3.78 8.23 -15.58
N ALA A 63 -4.31 9.42 -15.85
CA ALA A 63 -3.49 10.58 -16.21
C ALA A 63 -2.55 10.99 -15.06
N ALA A 64 -3.04 11.03 -13.82
CA ALA A 64 -2.24 11.36 -12.64
C ALA A 64 -1.11 10.34 -12.43
N TYR A 65 -1.41 9.03 -12.54
CA TYR A 65 -0.39 7.99 -12.41
C TYR A 65 0.65 8.04 -13.51
N ARG A 66 0.24 8.29 -14.77
CA ARG A 66 1.19 8.46 -15.87
C ARG A 66 2.13 9.64 -15.64
N ALA A 67 1.60 10.78 -15.21
CA ALA A 67 2.40 11.96 -14.91
C ALA A 67 3.41 11.69 -13.79
N ALA A 68 2.94 11.16 -12.65
CA ALA A 68 3.80 10.85 -11.51
C ALA A 68 4.86 9.79 -11.87
N ARG A 69 4.50 8.74 -12.61
CA ARG A 69 5.46 7.69 -13.01
C ARG A 69 6.50 8.23 -14.00
N SER A 70 6.06 9.04 -14.97
CA SER A 70 6.96 9.68 -15.92
C SER A 70 7.96 10.62 -15.24
N SER A 71 7.56 11.37 -14.21
CA SER A 71 8.46 12.28 -13.48
C SER A 71 9.61 11.54 -12.76
N ARG A 72 9.40 10.27 -12.42
CA ARG A 72 10.40 9.36 -11.85
C ARG A 72 11.10 8.46 -12.88
N GLY A 73 10.86 8.68 -14.18
CA GLY A 73 11.44 7.85 -15.24
C GLY A 73 10.94 6.40 -15.26
N MET A 74 9.77 6.13 -14.67
CA MET A 74 9.16 4.81 -14.64
C MET A 74 8.29 4.58 -15.89
N ASP A 75 8.09 3.30 -16.23
CA ASP A 75 7.21 2.92 -17.34
C ASP A 75 5.76 3.37 -17.09
N THR A 76 5.15 3.93 -18.14
CA THR A 76 3.80 4.50 -18.17
C THR A 76 2.82 3.73 -19.06
N ASN A 77 3.24 2.57 -19.57
CA ASN A 77 2.39 1.66 -20.32
C ASN A 77 1.15 1.23 -19.49
N ALA A 78 0.08 0.85 -20.18
CA ALA A 78 -1.18 0.54 -19.52
C ALA A 78 -1.09 -0.61 -18.49
N PRO A 79 -0.37 -1.74 -18.73
CA PRO A 79 -0.15 -2.77 -17.71
C PRO A 79 0.48 -2.23 -16.41
N GLU A 80 1.57 -1.46 -16.52
CA GLU A 80 2.29 -0.91 -15.37
C GLU A 80 1.48 0.11 -14.58
N VAL A 81 0.76 0.99 -15.29
CA VAL A 81 -0.15 1.96 -14.65
C VAL A 81 -1.32 1.25 -13.98
N PHE A 82 -1.89 0.21 -14.60
CA PHE A 82 -2.96 -0.57 -14.00
C PHE A 82 -2.50 -1.27 -12.72
N LYS A 83 -1.33 -1.90 -12.73
CA LYS A 83 -0.75 -2.53 -11.53
C LYS A 83 -0.56 -1.51 -10.40
N ALA A 84 0.01 -0.34 -10.69
CA ALA A 84 0.22 0.72 -9.71
C ALA A 84 -1.10 1.23 -9.11
N ILE A 85 -2.13 1.46 -9.94
CA ILE A 85 -3.47 1.86 -9.47
C ILE A 85 -4.08 0.77 -8.58
N GLN A 86 -3.95 -0.50 -8.96
CA GLN A 86 -4.51 -1.60 -8.17
C GLN A 86 -3.77 -1.82 -6.85
N THR A 87 -2.44 -1.64 -6.82
CA THR A 87 -1.65 -1.62 -5.57
C THR A 87 -2.23 -0.60 -4.60
N ASP A 88 -2.47 0.63 -5.06
CA ASP A 88 -3.00 1.67 -4.20
C ASP A 88 -4.46 1.44 -3.81
N ARG A 89 -5.31 1.03 -4.75
CA ARG A 89 -6.73 0.78 -4.50
C ARG A 89 -6.94 -0.30 -3.45
N MET A 90 -6.17 -1.39 -3.55
CA MET A 90 -6.37 -2.58 -2.71
C MET A 90 -5.58 -2.56 -1.41
N PHE A 91 -4.42 -1.90 -1.37
CA PHE A 91 -3.49 -1.99 -0.24
C PHE A 91 -3.16 -0.62 0.34
N ARG A 92 -2.49 0.24 -0.45
CA ARG A 92 -1.88 1.46 0.10
C ARG A 92 -2.92 2.46 0.60
N MET A 93 -3.97 2.75 -0.16
CA MET A 93 -4.98 3.73 0.26
C MET A 93 -5.77 3.27 1.49
N PRO A 94 -6.29 2.02 1.57
CA PRO A 94 -6.89 1.52 2.81
C PRO A 94 -5.94 1.55 4.01
N CYS A 95 -4.68 1.16 3.83
CA CYS A 95 -3.67 1.20 4.90
C CYS A 95 -3.45 2.63 5.40
N LEU A 96 -3.21 3.58 4.49
CA LEU A 96 -3.02 4.98 4.83
C LEU A 96 -4.26 5.62 5.45
N LYS A 97 -5.48 5.18 5.10
CA LYS A 97 -6.71 5.63 5.78
C LYS A 97 -6.72 5.25 7.25
N VAL A 98 -6.36 4.01 7.58
CA VAL A 98 -6.26 3.54 8.96
C VAL A 98 -5.18 4.30 9.71
N VAL A 99 -3.99 4.44 9.12
CA VAL A 99 -2.86 5.20 9.69
C VAL A 99 -3.28 6.65 9.98
N ASN A 100 -3.89 7.34 9.01
CA ASN A 100 -4.37 8.72 9.17
C ASN A 100 -5.50 8.88 10.19
N ALA A 101 -6.39 7.90 10.30
CA ALA A 101 -7.45 7.93 11.31
C ALA A 101 -6.86 7.76 12.72
N GLN A 102 -5.90 6.86 12.87
CA GLN A 102 -5.26 6.56 14.15
C GLN A 102 -4.38 7.71 14.65
N THR A 103 -3.68 8.44 13.76
CA THR A 103 -2.80 9.57 14.17
C THR A 103 -3.53 10.68 14.92
N ARG A 104 -4.85 10.80 14.74
CA ARG A 104 -5.70 11.78 15.47
C ARG A 104 -5.88 11.43 16.94
N HIS A 105 -5.74 10.14 17.28
CA HIS A 105 -5.98 9.60 18.62
C HIS A 105 -4.69 9.14 19.29
N ASN A 106 -3.72 8.68 18.50
CA ASN A 106 -2.44 8.17 18.98
C ASN A 106 -1.29 8.73 18.11
N PRO A 107 -0.51 9.70 18.64
CA PRO A 107 0.60 10.30 17.89
C PRO A 107 1.75 9.31 17.64
N SER A 108 1.82 8.19 18.37
CA SER A 108 2.77 7.08 18.15
C SER A 108 2.23 6.09 17.11
N THR A 109 1.94 6.60 15.92
CA THR A 109 1.48 5.83 14.77
C THR A 109 2.56 5.87 13.70
N TYR A 110 3.00 4.70 13.24
CA TYR A 110 4.15 4.57 12.33
C TYR A 110 3.73 3.93 11.00
N ASN A 111 4.34 4.40 9.91
CA ASN A 111 4.11 3.86 8.58
C ASN A 111 5.41 3.41 7.91
N TYR A 112 5.34 2.33 7.14
CA TYR A 112 6.43 1.88 6.28
C TYR A 112 5.99 1.65 4.82
N LEU A 113 6.97 1.71 3.91
CA LEU A 113 6.86 1.31 2.52
C LEU A 113 8.02 0.37 2.17
N PHE A 114 7.72 -0.87 1.81
CA PHE A 114 8.75 -1.85 1.44
C PHE A 114 9.02 -1.81 -0.07
N THR A 115 10.27 -1.59 -0.46
CA THR A 115 10.71 -1.31 -1.84
C THR A 115 11.74 -2.31 -2.37
N TRP A 116 12.19 -3.25 -1.53
CA TRP A 116 13.09 -4.31 -1.96
C TRP A 116 12.41 -5.26 -2.97
N LYS A 117 13.13 -5.61 -4.05
CA LYS A 117 12.56 -6.34 -5.19
C LYS A 117 12.98 -7.81 -5.21
N SER A 118 12.01 -8.68 -5.46
CA SER A 118 12.25 -10.11 -5.71
C SER A 118 13.03 -10.31 -7.02
N PRO A 119 14.02 -11.21 -7.08
CA PRO A 119 14.77 -11.52 -8.31
C PRO A 119 13.97 -12.35 -9.32
N ILE A 120 12.82 -12.91 -8.93
CA ILE A 120 12.01 -13.79 -9.79
C ILE A 120 11.64 -13.12 -11.10
N LEU A 121 11.71 -13.90 -12.18
CA LEU A 121 11.40 -13.46 -13.55
C LEU A 121 12.19 -12.19 -13.93
N GLY A 122 13.47 -12.14 -13.55
CA GLY A 122 14.35 -11.00 -13.84
C GLY A 122 13.92 -9.71 -13.14
N GLY A 123 13.28 -9.81 -11.97
CA GLY A 123 12.80 -8.65 -11.22
C GLY A 123 11.37 -8.23 -11.52
N THR A 124 10.65 -8.94 -12.40
CA THR A 124 9.30 -8.56 -12.84
C THR A 124 8.27 -8.53 -11.71
N LEU A 125 8.47 -9.32 -10.65
CA LEU A 125 7.61 -9.24 -9.47
C LEU A 125 7.80 -7.94 -8.68
N GLY A 126 8.97 -7.32 -8.74
CA GLY A 126 9.25 -6.14 -7.93
C GLY A 126 9.11 -6.41 -6.43
N ALA A 127 8.74 -5.38 -5.66
CA ALA A 127 8.37 -5.46 -4.25
C ALA A 127 6.93 -5.96 -4.10
N CYS A 128 6.71 -7.22 -4.46
CA CYS A 128 5.37 -7.82 -4.54
C CYS A 128 4.75 -8.11 -3.17
N HIS A 129 3.47 -8.47 -3.18
CA HIS A 129 2.74 -8.84 -1.96
C HIS A 129 3.45 -9.93 -1.14
N SER A 130 3.48 -9.75 0.18
CA SER A 130 4.08 -10.66 1.18
C SER A 130 5.59 -10.83 1.13
N LEU A 131 6.31 -10.12 0.24
CA LEU A 131 7.76 -10.24 0.14
C LEU A 131 8.50 -9.78 1.41
N ASP A 132 7.95 -8.79 2.09
CA ASP A 132 8.43 -8.22 3.34
C ASP A 132 8.40 -9.22 4.53
N ILE A 133 7.48 -10.19 4.51
CA ILE A 133 7.31 -11.18 5.59
C ILE A 133 8.59 -11.97 5.84
N GLY A 134 9.30 -12.40 4.78
CA GLY A 134 10.54 -13.15 4.95
C GLY A 134 11.64 -12.36 5.66
N PHE A 135 11.66 -11.04 5.47
CA PHE A 135 12.60 -10.15 6.15
C PHE A 135 12.21 -9.91 7.61
N VAL A 136 10.92 -9.69 7.89
CA VAL A 136 10.39 -9.54 9.26
C VAL A 136 10.69 -10.77 10.13
N PHE A 137 10.61 -11.98 9.57
CA PHE A 137 10.84 -13.22 10.31
C PHE A 137 12.27 -13.79 10.19
N GLY A 138 13.14 -13.17 9.41
CA GLY A 138 14.48 -13.71 9.15
C GLY A 138 14.47 -15.03 8.36
N THR A 139 13.41 -15.31 7.62
CA THR A 139 13.19 -16.55 6.85
C THR A 139 13.29 -16.33 5.33
N TYR A 140 13.80 -15.17 4.90
CA TYR A 140 13.99 -14.86 3.49
C TYR A 140 14.93 -15.87 2.81
N VAL A 141 14.65 -16.20 1.55
CA VAL A 141 15.39 -17.19 0.75
C VAL A 141 15.89 -16.59 -0.56
N PRO A 142 17.08 -17.00 -1.06
CA PRO A 142 17.68 -16.43 -2.27
C PRO A 142 16.76 -16.44 -3.50
N ASP A 143 16.03 -17.52 -3.73
CA ASP A 143 15.25 -17.71 -4.96
C ASP A 143 14.01 -16.81 -5.05
N PHE A 144 13.46 -16.36 -3.91
CA PHE A 144 12.25 -15.52 -3.86
C PHE A 144 12.56 -14.09 -3.39
N HIS A 145 13.46 -13.94 -2.43
CA HIS A 145 13.77 -12.64 -1.82
C HIS A 145 15.07 -12.05 -2.33
N GLY A 146 15.92 -12.82 -3.02
CA GLY A 146 17.29 -12.40 -3.28
C GLY A 146 18.19 -12.63 -2.09
N SER A 147 19.46 -12.25 -2.23
CA SER A 147 20.50 -12.54 -1.25
C SER A 147 21.58 -11.46 -1.25
N GLY A 148 22.51 -11.53 -0.30
CA GLY A 148 23.67 -10.66 -0.22
C GLY A 148 23.64 -9.73 1.00
N PRO A 149 24.69 -8.89 1.16
CA PRO A 149 24.83 -8.04 2.35
C PRO A 149 23.66 -7.07 2.56
N ALA A 150 23.08 -6.51 1.50
CA ALA A 150 21.94 -5.61 1.60
C ALA A 150 20.68 -6.34 2.09
N ALA A 151 20.39 -7.54 1.57
CA ALA A 151 19.27 -8.37 2.03
C ALA A 151 19.42 -8.78 3.51
N ASN A 152 20.64 -9.14 3.93
CA ASN A 152 20.95 -9.43 5.33
C ASN A 152 20.68 -8.22 6.23
N ARG A 153 21.18 -7.05 5.85
CA ARG A 153 20.96 -5.80 6.60
C ARG A 153 19.47 -5.47 6.70
N LEU A 154 18.75 -5.50 5.58
CA LEU A 154 17.31 -5.25 5.56
C LEU A 154 16.54 -6.17 6.52
N SER A 155 16.90 -7.46 6.56
CA SER A 155 16.30 -8.43 7.48
C SER A 155 16.56 -8.09 8.95
N VAL A 156 17.78 -7.65 9.27
CA VAL A 156 18.16 -7.19 10.63
C VAL A 156 17.40 -5.92 11.00
N ASP A 157 17.40 -4.92 10.12
CA ASP A 157 16.70 -3.65 10.31
C ASP A 157 15.21 -3.87 10.65
N MET A 158 14.51 -4.69 9.85
CA MET A 158 13.09 -4.98 10.06
C MET A 158 12.86 -5.79 11.34
N GLN A 159 13.67 -6.81 11.64
CA GLN A 159 13.53 -7.58 12.87
C GLN A 159 13.72 -6.70 14.11
N ASP A 160 14.76 -5.86 14.13
CA ASP A 160 15.04 -4.98 15.25
C ASP A 160 13.91 -3.96 15.47
N ALA A 161 13.39 -3.35 14.41
CA ALA A 161 12.26 -2.42 14.50
C ALA A 161 10.99 -3.10 15.04
N TRP A 162 10.64 -4.29 14.55
CA TRP A 162 9.45 -5.02 15.02
C TRP A 162 9.61 -5.45 16.48
N LEU A 163 10.82 -5.87 16.89
CA LEU A 163 11.12 -6.21 18.27
C LEU A 163 11.09 -4.98 19.19
N ALA A 164 11.63 -3.84 18.75
CA ALA A 164 11.56 -2.58 19.47
C ALA A 164 10.09 -2.16 19.66
N PHE A 165 9.31 -2.15 18.58
CA PHE A 165 7.90 -1.82 18.61
C PHE A 165 7.09 -2.75 19.52
N ALA A 166 7.33 -4.06 19.47
CA ALA A 166 6.64 -5.02 20.34
C ALA A 166 6.93 -4.77 21.83
N ARG A 167 8.14 -4.31 22.19
CA ARG A 167 8.55 -4.05 23.58
C ARG A 167 8.08 -2.70 24.11
N THR A 168 8.17 -1.65 23.29
CA THR A 168 8.04 -0.26 23.75
C THR A 168 6.93 0.50 23.03
N GLY A 169 6.51 0.01 21.86
CA GLY A 169 5.64 0.71 20.94
C GLY A 169 6.31 1.82 20.13
N ASP A 170 7.64 1.90 20.17
CA ASP A 170 8.48 2.77 19.34
C ASP A 170 9.40 1.86 18.50
N PRO A 171 9.32 1.90 17.16
CA PRO A 171 10.12 1.05 16.31
C PRO A 171 11.57 1.54 16.11
N SER A 172 11.97 2.66 16.75
CA SER A 172 13.35 3.14 16.71
C SER A 172 14.32 2.12 17.34
N CYS A 173 15.42 1.83 16.65
CA CYS A 173 16.42 0.85 17.08
C CYS A 173 17.83 1.26 16.64
N GLU A 174 18.87 0.56 17.12
CA GLU A 174 20.27 0.87 16.79
C GLU A 174 20.58 0.68 15.30
N SER A 175 20.01 -0.34 14.67
CA SER A 175 20.25 -0.68 13.26
C SER A 175 19.64 0.32 12.26
N LEU A 176 18.48 0.90 12.59
CA LEU A 176 17.79 1.89 11.73
C LEU A 176 17.95 3.34 12.17
N GLY A 177 18.30 3.57 13.44
CA GLY A 177 18.21 4.88 14.07
C GLY A 177 16.77 5.25 14.45
N GLY A 178 16.51 6.57 14.46
CA GLY A 178 15.21 7.11 14.85
C GLY A 178 14.16 6.93 13.77
N TRP A 179 13.03 6.33 14.12
CA TRP A 179 11.87 6.20 13.25
C TRP A 179 10.78 7.18 13.71
N LEU A 180 10.62 8.27 12.98
CA LEU A 180 9.64 9.30 13.32
C LEU A 180 8.19 8.83 13.06
N PRO A 181 7.22 9.21 13.91
CA PRO A 181 5.82 8.90 13.66
C PRO A 181 5.30 9.56 12.38
N TYR A 182 4.27 8.95 11.77
CA TYR A 182 3.71 9.35 10.48
C TYR A 182 3.25 10.81 10.44
N GLY A 183 2.44 11.24 11.41
CA GLY A 183 2.12 12.65 11.66
C GLY A 183 1.65 13.47 10.46
N GLN A 184 1.90 14.79 10.52
CA GLN A 184 1.50 15.75 9.47
C GLN A 184 2.35 15.64 8.21
N ASN A 185 3.65 15.35 8.37
CA ASN A 185 4.59 15.21 7.26
C ASN A 185 4.36 13.92 6.46
N ARG A 186 3.55 12.99 6.99
CA ARG A 186 3.36 11.64 6.45
C ARG A 186 4.71 10.94 6.31
N THR A 187 5.54 11.06 7.34
CA THR A 187 6.88 10.48 7.37
C THR A 187 6.77 8.95 7.37
N THR A 188 7.43 8.31 6.43
CA THR A 188 7.34 6.87 6.17
C THR A 188 8.74 6.28 6.18
N MET A 189 8.93 5.16 6.89
CA MET A 189 10.15 4.37 6.76
C MET A 189 10.11 3.58 5.46
N VAL A 190 11.06 3.86 4.58
CA VAL A 190 11.26 3.12 3.34
C VAL A 190 12.24 1.98 3.63
N PHE A 191 11.80 0.76 3.40
CA PHE A 191 12.60 -0.47 3.59
C PHE A 191 13.02 -1.02 2.23
N GLY A 192 14.30 -0.90 1.89
CA GLY A 192 14.81 -1.30 0.58
C GLY A 192 16.26 -1.75 0.62
N GLU A 193 16.97 -1.54 -0.48
CA GLU A 193 18.43 -1.75 -0.52
C GLU A 193 19.15 -0.85 0.49
N GLU A 194 18.62 0.37 0.66
CA GLU A 194 18.91 1.28 1.76
C GLU A 194 17.60 1.59 2.49
N SER A 195 17.64 1.53 3.82
CA SER A 195 16.51 1.87 4.69
C SER A 195 16.62 3.32 5.13
N GLY A 196 15.51 4.07 5.13
CA GLY A 196 15.52 5.47 5.53
C GLY A 196 14.15 6.12 5.62
N LEU A 197 14.07 7.27 6.28
CA LEU A 197 12.84 8.06 6.36
C LEU A 197 12.65 8.92 5.10
N GLU A 198 11.46 8.88 4.54
CA GLU A 198 11.01 9.79 3.49
C GLU A 198 9.70 10.45 3.89
N ASP A 199 9.56 11.74 3.56
CA ASP A 199 8.32 12.48 3.78
C ASP A 199 7.39 12.30 2.59
N ALA A 200 6.19 11.77 2.86
CA ALA A 200 5.12 11.58 1.89
C ALA A 200 5.57 10.93 0.55
N PRO A 201 6.18 9.73 0.57
CA PRO A 201 6.54 9.05 -0.67
C PRO A 201 5.29 8.71 -1.49
N TYR A 202 5.36 8.90 -2.82
CA TYR A 202 4.24 8.66 -3.76
C TYR A 202 2.98 9.51 -3.44
N ASP A 203 3.17 10.78 -3.06
CA ASP A 203 2.08 11.70 -2.67
C ASP A 203 1.21 12.15 -3.84
N GLU A 204 1.77 12.25 -5.05
CA GLU A 204 1.01 12.64 -6.25
C GLU A 204 -0.09 11.61 -6.55
N GLU A 205 0.25 10.32 -6.51
CA GLU A 205 -0.74 9.25 -6.66
C GLU A 205 -1.72 9.21 -5.49
N ARG A 206 -1.24 9.42 -4.26
CA ARG A 206 -2.12 9.46 -3.08
C ARG A 206 -3.17 10.58 -3.20
N ARG A 207 -2.76 11.78 -3.64
CA ARG A 207 -3.67 12.92 -3.87
C ARG A 207 -4.70 12.63 -4.95
N ALA A 208 -4.35 11.86 -5.98
CA ALA A 208 -5.28 11.49 -7.05
C ALA A 208 -6.49 10.69 -6.53
N TRP A 209 -6.37 10.04 -5.37
CA TRP A 209 -7.49 9.34 -4.71
C TRP A 209 -8.38 10.25 -3.87
N GLU A 210 -7.97 11.46 -3.50
CA GLU A 210 -8.76 12.36 -2.63
C GLU A 210 -10.07 12.82 -3.28
N ILE A 211 -10.13 12.81 -4.61
CA ILE A 211 -11.33 13.15 -5.36
C ILE A 211 -12.27 11.94 -5.55
N ILE A 212 -11.78 10.72 -5.31
CA ILE A 212 -12.54 9.48 -5.51
C ILE A 212 -13.30 9.17 -4.21
N PRO A 213 -14.62 8.91 -4.26
CA PRO A 213 -15.39 8.61 -3.06
C PRO A 213 -14.82 7.42 -2.27
N ASP A 214 -14.82 7.54 -0.94
CA ASP A 214 -14.17 6.61 0.00
C ASP A 214 -14.64 5.15 -0.13
N PHE A 215 -15.88 4.94 -0.59
CA PHE A 215 -16.46 3.63 -0.89
C PHE A 215 -15.55 2.77 -1.80
N PHE A 216 -14.94 3.39 -2.80
CA PHE A 216 -14.13 2.67 -3.80
C PHE A 216 -12.68 2.43 -3.38
N THR A 217 -12.33 2.88 -2.16
CA THR A 217 -10.99 2.74 -1.56
C THR A 217 -11.04 2.04 -0.20
N GLY A 218 -12.03 1.18 0.03
CA GLY A 218 -12.02 0.21 1.14
C GLY A 218 -13.21 0.21 2.10
N GLU A 219 -14.29 0.98 1.86
CA GLU A 219 -15.52 0.82 2.64
C GLU A 219 -16.43 -0.24 2.00
N ILE A 220 -16.52 -1.42 2.63
CA ILE A 220 -17.59 -2.37 2.31
C ILE A 220 -18.84 -1.93 3.08
N ARG A 221 -19.86 -1.40 2.37
CA ARG A 221 -21.22 -1.46 2.91
C ARG A 221 -21.78 -2.84 2.60
N VAL A 222 -22.25 -3.53 3.64
CA VAL A 222 -23.32 -4.52 3.45
C VAL A 222 -24.53 -3.68 3.07
N GLU A 223 -24.92 -3.66 1.79
CA GLU A 223 -26.22 -3.12 1.43
C GLU A 223 -27.27 -3.89 2.24
N ALA A 224 -28.17 -3.15 2.90
CA ALA A 224 -29.34 -3.79 3.48
C ALA A 224 -30.05 -4.59 2.37
N PRO A 225 -30.60 -5.78 2.67
CA PRO A 225 -31.23 -6.61 1.66
C PRO A 225 -32.26 -5.78 0.89
N ILE A 226 -32.22 -5.91 -0.44
CA ILE A 226 -33.27 -5.39 -1.32
C ILE A 226 -34.58 -5.95 -0.78
N ASP A 227 -35.48 -5.07 -0.36
CA ASP A 227 -36.82 -5.46 0.02
C ASP A 227 -37.51 -6.01 -1.24
N GLU A 228 -37.63 -7.33 -1.33
CA GLU A 228 -38.36 -8.04 -2.39
C GLU A 228 -39.87 -7.74 -2.38
N ASN A 229 -40.33 -6.79 -1.56
CA ASN A 229 -41.74 -6.48 -1.39
C ASN A 229 -42.21 -5.18 -2.06
N THR A 230 -41.56 -4.72 -3.13
CA THR A 230 -42.19 -3.81 -4.10
C THR A 230 -42.76 -4.59 -5.29
N GLY A 231 -43.59 -5.57 -4.96
CA GLY A 231 -44.55 -6.12 -5.90
C GLY A 231 -45.76 -5.20 -6.03
N GLY A 232 -45.96 -4.64 -7.22
CA GLY A 232 -47.26 -4.25 -7.78
C GLY A 232 -47.96 -3.02 -7.19
N VAL A 233 -48.21 -2.02 -8.04
CA VAL A 233 -49.50 -1.82 -8.75
C VAL A 233 -49.20 -1.20 -10.11
#